data_AF-A0A2E7CK92-F1
#
_entry.id   AF-A0A2E7CK92-F1
#
_cell.length_a   1.000
_cell.length_b   1.000
_cell.length_c   1.000
_cell.angle_alpha   90.00
_cell.angle_beta   90.00
_cell.angle_gamma   90.00
#
_symmetry.space_group_name_H-M   'P 1'
#
loop_
_entity.id
_entity.type
_entity.pdbx_description
1 polymer ?
#
loop_
_entity_poly.entity_id
_entity_poly.type
_entity_poly.pdbx_seq_one_letter_code
_entity_poly.pdbx_strand_id
1 'polypeptide(L)'
;MTQNNQTHNKEPSLVQWGIGVAAAAGLTGMLCCVAPMVLFMLGLMGGTYAISFADFFYMEDGSIGIGAWILRALAVLIGLLGIWRYHSKETQCSIDPKRQQKNLILLIVVISLLGVGFFLSLEALSSWYFDAYIVPAQQEELGLK
;
A
#
# COMPACT_ATOMS: atom_id res chain seq x y z
N MET A 1 21.57 -40.55 9.58
CA MET A 1 22.58 -39.69 10.24
C MET A 1 21.82 -38.53 10.89
N THR A 2 21.18 -38.74 12.05
CA THR A 2 21.69 -38.51 13.42
C THR A 2 22.02 -37.05 13.75
N GLN A 3 21.07 -36.37 14.40
CA GLN A 3 21.20 -35.52 15.61
C GLN A 3 19.79 -35.50 16.26
N ASN A 4 19.41 -36.47 17.11
CA ASN A 4 19.69 -36.61 18.54
C ASN A 4 19.24 -35.40 19.39
N ASN A 5 18.01 -35.49 19.93
CA ASN A 5 17.68 -35.41 21.35
C ASN A 5 18.39 -34.34 22.19
N GLN A 6 17.64 -33.36 22.71
CA GLN A 6 17.73 -32.85 24.09
C GLN A 6 16.44 -32.06 24.43
N THR A 7 15.46 -32.74 25.02
CA THR A 7 14.49 -32.08 25.92
C THR A 7 15.24 -31.66 27.17
N HIS A 8 15.85 -30.47 27.17
CA HIS A 8 16.42 -29.89 28.38
C HIS A 8 15.36 -29.01 29.04
N ASN A 9 14.65 -29.58 30.02
CA ASN A 9 13.80 -28.84 30.94
C ASN A 9 14.71 -27.91 31.78
N LYS A 10 14.98 -26.72 31.26
CA LYS A 10 15.55 -25.60 32.02
C LYS A 10 14.42 -24.60 32.12
N GLU A 11 13.90 -24.40 33.33
CA GLU A 11 12.87 -23.39 33.60
C GLU A 11 13.31 -22.09 32.90
N PRO A 12 12.55 -21.58 31.92
CA PRO A 12 12.97 -20.38 31.22
C PRO A 12 13.02 -19.28 32.28
N SER A 13 14.20 -18.72 32.52
CA SER A 13 14.29 -17.60 33.46
C SER A 13 13.35 -16.50 32.94
N LEU A 14 12.38 -16.12 33.78
CA LEU A 14 11.28 -15.24 33.40
C LEU A 14 11.79 -13.90 32.84
N VAL A 15 12.99 -13.52 33.26
CA VAL A 15 13.76 -12.36 32.78
C VAL A 15 14.27 -12.54 31.35
N GLN A 16 14.86 -13.68 30.98
CA GLN A 16 15.33 -13.90 29.60
C GLN A 16 14.16 -14.01 28.61
N TRP A 17 13.05 -14.64 29.02
CA TRP A 17 11.84 -14.68 28.22
C TRP A 17 11.20 -13.29 28.09
N GLY A 18 11.11 -12.53 29.18
CA GLY A 18 10.60 -11.16 29.18
C GLY A 18 11.41 -10.20 28.30
N ILE A 19 12.74 -10.29 28.32
CA ILE A 19 13.61 -9.49 27.44
C ILE A 19 13.39 -9.85 25.97
N GLY A 20 13.25 -11.14 25.65
CA GLY A 20 12.96 -11.58 24.27
C GLY A 20 11.62 -11.05 23.75
N VAL A 21 10.57 -11.12 24.57
CA VAL A 21 9.24 -10.60 24.22
C VAL A 21 9.25 -9.08 24.10
N ALA A 22 9.90 -8.37 25.03
CA ALA A 22 10.01 -6.91 24.98
C ALA A 22 10.81 -6.42 23.76
N ALA A 23 11.90 -7.10 23.40
CA ALA A 23 12.67 -6.77 22.21
C ALA A 23 11.85 -6.99 20.93
N ALA A 24 11.11 -8.10 20.84
CA ALA A 24 10.24 -8.36 19.69
C ALA A 24 9.11 -7.33 19.57
N ALA A 25 8.44 -7.02 20.68
CA ALA A 25 7.37 -6.01 20.71
C ALA A 25 7.88 -4.61 20.35
N GLY A 26 9.06 -4.22 20.86
CA GLY A 26 9.69 -2.94 20.53
C GLY A 26 10.04 -2.83 19.05
N LEU A 27 10.57 -3.90 18.47
CA LEU A 27 10.96 -3.94 17.06
C LEU A 27 9.73 -3.88 16.13
N THR A 28 8.67 -4.61 16.48
CA THR A 28 7.38 -4.51 15.77
C THR A 28 6.77 -3.11 15.92
N GLY A 29 6.85 -2.50 17.10
CA GLY A 29 6.36 -1.12 17.33
C GLY A 29 7.09 -0.09 16.47
N MET A 30 8.42 -0.17 16.39
CA MET A 30 9.22 0.70 15.52
C MET A 30 8.87 0.50 14.04
N LEU A 31 8.78 -0.75 13.56
CA LEU A 31 8.43 -1.05 12.17
C LEU A 31 7.01 -0.59 11.81
N CYS A 32 6.04 -0.80 12.70
CA CYS A 32 4.64 -0.44 12.48
C CYS A 32 4.42 1.07 12.42
N CYS A 33 5.22 1.87 13.13
CA CYS A 33 5.07 3.34 13.16
C CYS A 33 5.94 4.05 12.12
N VAL A 34 7.16 3.57 11.88
CA VAL A 34 8.12 4.24 10.98
C VAL A 34 7.81 3.92 9.51
N ALA A 35 7.39 2.69 9.19
CA ALA A 35 7.10 2.33 7.81
C ALA A 35 5.95 3.17 7.20
N PRO A 36 4.81 3.39 7.88
CA PRO A 36 3.77 4.28 7.35
C PRO A 36 4.24 5.73 7.22
N MET A 37 5.05 6.23 8.16
CA MET A 37 5.58 7.59 8.11
C MET A 37 6.49 7.81 6.90
N VAL A 38 7.43 6.89 6.64
CA VAL A 38 8.33 6.97 5.48
C VAL A 38 7.56 6.80 4.18
N LEU A 39 6.59 5.87 4.13
CA LEU A 39 5.72 5.69 2.98
C LEU A 39 4.92 6.96 2.67
N PHE A 40 4.45 7.66 3.71
CA PHE A 40 3.74 8.93 3.55
C PHE A 40 4.66 10.04 3.03
N MET A 41 5.86 10.18 3.58
CA MET A 41 6.83 11.18 3.08
C MET A 41 7.25 10.93 1.63
N LEU A 42 7.52 9.67 1.26
CA LEU A 42 7.81 9.30 -0.12
C LEU A 42 6.59 9.50 -1.03
N GLY A 43 5.38 9.29 -0.51
CA GLY A 43 4.14 9.58 -1.20
C GLY A 43 3.97 11.07 -1.50
N LEU A 44 4.19 11.94 -0.51
CA LEU A 44 4.09 13.39 -0.68
C LEU A 44 5.13 13.93 -1.67
N MET A 45 6.40 13.48 -1.57
CA MET A 45 7.43 13.86 -2.55
C MET A 45 7.12 13.29 -3.94
N GLY A 46 6.70 12.03 -4.05
CA GLY A 46 6.32 11.43 -5.32
C GLY A 46 5.14 12.15 -5.98
N GLY A 47 4.18 12.61 -5.19
CA GLY A 47 3.02 13.37 -5.67
C GLY A 47 3.38 14.68 -6.34
N THR A 48 4.36 15.44 -5.81
CA THR A 48 4.80 16.69 -6.45
C THR A 48 5.52 16.43 -7.77
N TYR A 49 6.34 15.38 -7.84
CA TYR A 49 7.00 14.98 -9.08
C TYR A 49 6.01 14.48 -10.15
N ALA A 50 4.91 13.84 -9.75
CA ALA A 50 3.91 13.31 -10.69
C ALA A 50 3.27 14.41 -11.56
N ILE A 51 3.11 15.62 -11.04
CA ILE A 51 2.55 16.77 -11.77
C ILE A 51 3.45 17.14 -12.96
N SER A 52 4.78 17.10 -12.77
CA SER A 52 5.76 17.38 -13.83
C SER A 52 5.76 16.32 -14.95
N PHE A 53 5.29 15.10 -14.65
CA PHE A 53 5.14 14.05 -15.65
C PHE A 53 3.79 14.08 -16.39
N ALA A 54 2.84 14.93 -15.98
CA ALA A 54 1.54 15.03 -16.66
C ALA A 54 1.70 15.38 -18.14
N ASP A 55 2.62 16.28 -18.46
CA ASP A 55 2.95 16.71 -19.83
C ASP A 55 3.60 15.58 -20.67
N PHE A 56 4.17 14.56 -20.04
CA PHE A 56 4.74 13.40 -20.75
C PHE A 56 3.69 12.31 -21.02
N PHE A 57 2.67 12.20 -20.16
CA PHE A 57 1.64 11.17 -20.26
C PHE A 57 0.45 11.59 -21.13
N TYR A 58 0.16 12.89 -21.20
CA TYR A 58 -0.96 13.44 -21.95
C TYR A 58 -0.47 14.43 -23.00
N MET A 59 -1.18 14.53 -24.13
CA MET A 59 -0.92 15.56 -25.13
C MET A 59 -1.55 16.90 -24.72
N GLU A 60 -1.16 18.03 -25.32
CA GLU A 60 -1.78 19.35 -25.07
C GLU A 60 -3.31 19.36 -25.13
N ASP A 61 -3.90 18.43 -25.90
CA ASP A 61 -5.36 18.27 -26.06
C ASP A 61 -6.04 17.49 -24.92
N GLY A 62 -5.28 17.06 -23.90
CA GLY A 62 -5.76 16.20 -22.81
C GLY A 62 -5.99 14.73 -23.22
N SER A 63 -5.68 14.38 -24.46
CA SER A 63 -5.79 13.02 -24.97
C SER A 63 -4.67 12.11 -24.44
N ILE A 64 -4.94 10.81 -24.40
CA ILE A 64 -4.05 9.79 -23.86
C ILE A 64 -2.79 9.72 -24.76
N GLY A 65 -1.65 10.17 -24.24
CA GLY A 65 -0.37 10.11 -24.93
C GLY A 65 0.25 8.70 -24.92
N ILE A 66 1.33 8.54 -25.69
CA ILE A 66 2.08 7.27 -25.79
C ILE A 66 2.66 6.87 -24.41
N GLY A 67 3.09 7.84 -23.60
CA GLY A 67 3.60 7.57 -22.25
C GLY A 67 2.57 6.88 -21.36
N ALA A 68 1.29 7.27 -21.45
CA ALA A 68 0.24 6.73 -20.60
C ALA A 68 -0.13 5.28 -20.96
N TRP A 69 0.07 4.88 -22.22
CA TRP A 69 -0.04 3.49 -22.65
C TRP A 69 1.12 2.65 -22.15
N ILE A 70 2.34 3.17 -22.20
CA ILE A 70 3.53 2.49 -21.66
C ILE A 70 3.37 2.23 -20.17
N LEU A 71 2.91 3.21 -19.40
CA LEU A 71 2.73 3.07 -17.95
C LEU A 71 1.68 2.02 -17.61
N ARG A 72 0.56 1.97 -18.34
CA ARG A 72 -0.46 0.92 -18.20
C ARG A 72 0.10 -0.46 -18.53
N ALA A 73 0.84 -0.59 -19.63
CA ALA A 73 1.48 -1.85 -20.00
C ALA A 73 2.47 -2.34 -18.91
N LEU A 74 3.28 -1.42 -18.39
CA LEU A 74 4.23 -1.70 -17.31
C LEU A 74 3.52 -2.11 -16.02
N ALA A 75 2.43 -1.44 -15.65
CA ALA A 75 1.62 -1.78 -14.49
C ALA A 75 1.02 -3.21 -14.61
N VAL A 76 0.46 -3.55 -15.78
CA VAL A 76 -0.06 -4.90 -16.05
C VAL A 76 1.04 -5.95 -15.96
N LEU A 77 2.23 -5.65 -16.50
CA LEU A 77 3.37 -6.56 -16.49
C LEU A 77 3.88 -6.83 -15.06
N ILE A 78 4.02 -5.79 -14.23
CA ILE A 78 4.39 -5.92 -12.81
C ILE A 78 3.32 -6.71 -12.04
N GLY A 79 2.03 -6.43 -12.29
CA GLY A 79 0.93 -7.16 -11.69
C GLY A 79 0.97 -8.67 -12.01
N LEU A 80 1.17 -9.02 -13.29
CA LEU A 80 1.32 -10.40 -13.74
C LEU A 80 2.53 -11.09 -13.08
N LEU A 81 3.70 -10.43 -13.07
CA LEU A 81 4.90 -10.96 -12.42
C LEU A 81 4.68 -11.19 -10.91
N GLY A 82 4.02 -10.25 -10.24
CA GLY A 82 3.66 -10.35 -8.82
C GLY A 82 2.78 -11.57 -8.55
N ILE A 83 1.70 -11.74 -9.31
CA ILE A 83 0.78 -12.87 -9.19
C ILE A 83 1.50 -14.21 -9.46
N TRP A 84 2.33 -14.26 -10.49
CA TRP A 84 3.08 -15.47 -10.84
C TRP A 84 4.07 -15.87 -9.73
N ARG A 85 4.84 -14.91 -9.22
CA ARG A 85 5.77 -15.09 -8.10
C ARG A 85 5.03 -15.56 -6.84
N TYR A 86 3.87 -14.97 -6.57
CA TYR A 86 3.02 -15.28 -5.43
C TYR A 86 2.55 -16.74 -5.47
N HIS A 87 1.89 -17.15 -6.56
CA HIS A 87 1.42 -18.52 -6.77
C HIS A 87 2.55 -19.57 -6.66
N SER A 88 3.75 -19.24 -7.16
CA SER A 88 4.90 -20.14 -7.10
C SER A 88 5.40 -20.41 -5.69
N LYS A 89 5.30 -19.44 -4.77
CA LYS A 89 5.76 -19.58 -3.37
C LYS A 89 4.71 -20.23 -2.47
N GLU A 90 3.44 -19.97 -2.71
CA GLU A 90 2.35 -20.53 -1.90
C GLU A 90 2.19 -22.05 -2.05
N THR A 91 2.54 -22.62 -3.20
CA THR A 91 2.43 -24.07 -3.47
C THR A 91 3.32 -24.93 -2.56
N GLN A 92 4.32 -24.33 -1.89
CA GLN A 92 5.37 -25.06 -1.17
C GLN A 92 5.13 -25.16 0.35
N CYS A 93 4.18 -24.40 0.87
CA CYS A 93 3.84 -24.37 2.30
C CYS A 93 2.32 -24.21 2.45
N SER A 94 1.57 -25.31 2.44
CA SER A 94 0.15 -25.25 2.84
C SER A 94 -0.31 -26.56 3.47
N ILE A 95 -0.78 -26.47 4.72
CA ILE A 95 -1.45 -27.55 5.46
C ILE A 95 -2.91 -27.73 4.98
N ASP A 96 -3.53 -26.71 4.38
CA ASP A 96 -4.87 -26.80 3.73
C ASP A 96 -5.04 -25.69 2.65
N PRO A 97 -5.07 -26.05 1.35
CA PRO A 97 -5.16 -25.09 0.25
C PRO A 97 -6.52 -24.38 0.15
N LYS A 98 -7.61 -24.97 0.65
CA LYS A 98 -8.96 -24.38 0.53
C LYS A 98 -9.17 -23.22 1.51
N ARG A 99 -8.56 -23.28 2.69
CA ARG A 99 -8.66 -22.22 3.71
C ARG A 99 -7.80 -21.00 3.35
N GLN A 100 -6.63 -21.24 2.76
CA GLN A 100 -5.71 -20.21 2.30
C GLN A 100 -6.33 -19.32 1.22
N GLN A 101 -6.95 -19.92 0.20
CA GLN A 101 -7.62 -19.16 -0.87
C GLN A 101 -8.73 -18.26 -0.33
N LYS A 102 -9.54 -18.76 0.62
CA LYS A 102 -10.61 -17.96 1.24
C LYS A 102 -10.05 -16.77 2.03
N ASN A 103 -8.97 -16.95 2.78
CA ASN A 103 -8.35 -15.87 3.55
C ASN A 103 -7.70 -14.82 2.63
N LEU A 104 -7.08 -15.27 1.54
CA LEU A 104 -6.52 -14.38 0.52
C LEU A 104 -7.60 -13.51 -0.13
N ILE A 105 -8.70 -14.14 -0.56
CA ILE A 105 -9.84 -13.45 -1.17
C ILE A 105 -10.41 -12.43 -0.17
N LEU A 106 -10.59 -12.82 1.09
CA LEU A 106 -11.08 -11.92 2.13
C LEU A 106 -10.15 -10.71 2.33
N LEU A 107 -8.84 -10.94 2.41
CA LEU A 107 -7.85 -9.88 2.55
C LEU A 107 -7.87 -8.92 1.35
N ILE A 108 -7.93 -9.45 0.12
CA ILE A 108 -8.04 -8.65 -1.11
C ILE A 108 -9.32 -7.81 -1.07
N VAL A 109 -10.47 -8.43 -0.78
CA VAL A 109 -11.77 -7.74 -0.72
C VAL A 109 -11.75 -6.61 0.32
N VAL A 110 -11.21 -6.87 1.51
CA VAL A 110 -11.11 -5.85 2.57
C VAL A 110 -10.21 -4.69 2.13
N ILE A 111 -9.04 -4.97 1.58
CA ILE A 111 -8.11 -3.92 1.11
C ILE A 111 -8.75 -3.12 -0.04
N SER A 112 -9.39 -3.78 -1.00
CA SER A 112 -10.05 -3.10 -2.12
C SER A 112 -11.21 -2.22 -1.64
N LEU A 113 -12.08 -2.72 -0.75
CA LEU A 113 -13.18 -1.93 -0.20
C LEU A 113 -12.68 -0.72 0.58
N LEU A 114 -11.67 -0.91 1.44
CA LEU A 114 -11.12 0.16 2.26
C LEU A 114 -10.39 1.20 1.40
N GLY A 115 -9.59 0.75 0.42
CA GLY A 115 -8.89 1.62 -0.52
C GLY A 115 -9.82 2.43 -1.41
N VAL A 116 -10.79 1.79 -2.07
CA VAL A 116 -11.77 2.47 -2.93
C VAL A 116 -12.67 3.39 -2.12
N GLY A 117 -13.14 2.94 -0.96
CA GLY A 117 -13.96 3.76 -0.06
C GLY A 117 -13.22 5.00 0.41
N PHE A 118 -11.95 4.84 0.81
CA PHE A 118 -11.10 5.97 1.21
C PHE A 118 -10.85 6.95 0.07
N PHE A 119 -10.55 6.44 -1.14
CA PHE A 119 -10.34 7.27 -2.32
C PHE A 119 -11.58 8.12 -2.67
N LEU A 120 -12.75 7.49 -2.77
CA LEU A 120 -13.99 8.21 -3.08
C LEU A 120 -14.36 9.23 -1.99
N SER A 121 -14.09 8.90 -0.73
CA SER A 121 -14.32 9.82 0.38
C SER A 121 -13.45 11.07 0.27
N LEU A 122 -12.16 10.90 -0.08
CA LEU A 122 -11.24 12.02 -0.29
C LEU A 122 -11.62 12.87 -1.50
N GLU A 123 -12.04 12.24 -2.60
CA GLU A 123 -12.48 12.94 -3.82
C GLU A 123 -13.75 13.77 -3.56
N ALA A 124 -14.75 13.20 -2.88
CA ALA A 124 -15.97 13.91 -2.53
C ALA A 124 -15.70 15.09 -1.57
N LEU A 125 -14.79 14.90 -0.61
CA LEU A 125 -14.43 15.97 0.33
C LEU A 125 -13.63 17.09 -0.36
N SER A 126 -12.69 16.75 -1.24
CA SER A 126 -11.87 17.74 -1.93
C SER A 126 -12.70 18.56 -2.91
N SER A 127 -13.52 17.91 -3.74
CA SER A 127 -14.44 18.58 -4.68
C SER A 127 -15.38 19.56 -3.97
N TRP A 128 -16.01 19.13 -2.88
CA TRP A 128 -16.84 20.02 -2.06
C TRP A 128 -16.06 21.23 -1.52
N TYR A 129 -14.83 21.02 -1.02
CA TYR A 129 -13.98 22.10 -0.53
C TYR A 129 -13.61 23.11 -1.63
N PHE A 130 -13.27 22.62 -2.82
CA PHE A 130 -12.95 23.48 -3.97
C PHE A 130 -14.15 24.34 -4.39
N ASP A 131 -15.33 23.73 -4.53
CA ASP A 131 -16.54 24.45 -4.91
C ASP A 131 -16.99 25.47 -3.86
N ALA A 132 -16.85 25.14 -2.57
CA ALA A 132 -17.31 26.01 -1.49
C ALA A 132 -16.39 27.20 -1.22
N TYR A 133 -15.06 27.05 -1.39
CA TYR A 133 -14.10 28.05 -0.94
C TYR A 133 -13.21 28.61 -2.06
N ILE A 134 -12.77 27.76 -2.99
CA ILE A 134 -11.75 28.16 -3.99
C ILE A 134 -12.41 28.82 -5.20
N VAL A 135 -13.40 28.18 -5.82
CA VAL A 135 -14.12 28.72 -6.98
C VAL A 135 -14.74 30.11 -6.71
N PRO A 136 -15.49 30.35 -5.61
CA PRO A 136 -16.09 31.66 -5.38
C PRO A 136 -15.06 32.77 -5.12
N ALA A 137 -13.94 32.45 -4.47
CA ALA A 137 -12.83 33.39 -4.31
C ALA A 137 -12.21 33.74 -5.68
N GLN A 138 -12.00 32.74 -6.52
CA GLN A 138 -11.43 32.93 -7.87
C GLN A 138 -12.36 33.75 -8.78
N GLN A 139 -13.68 33.58 -8.66
CA GLN A 139 -14.67 34.39 -9.41
C GLN A 139 -14.68 35.86 -8.97
N GLU A 140 -14.42 36.14 -7.68
CA GLU A 140 -14.32 37.49 -7.15
C GLU A 140 -13.04 38.19 -7.64
N GLU A 141 -11.91 37.47 -7.69
CA GLU A 141 -10.65 37.97 -8.22
C GLU A 141 -10.70 38.25 -9.73
N LEU A 142 -11.40 37.40 -10.49
CA LEU A 142 -11.56 37.54 -11.94
C LEU A 142 -12.66 38.52 -12.34
N GLY A 143 -13.39 39.10 -11.36
CA GLY A 143 -14.49 40.03 -11.63
C GLY A 143 -15.65 39.40 -12.40
N LEU A 144 -15.87 38.09 -12.24
CA LEU A 144 -16.91 37.31 -12.91
C LEU A 144 -18.22 37.21 -12.07
N LYS A 145 -18.40 38.09 -11.09
CA LYS A 145 -19.63 38.23 -10.29
C LYS A 145 -20.60 39.23 -10.91
#